data_AF-A0A1F8NXP6-F1
#
_entry.id   AF-A0A1F8NXP6-F1
#
_cell.length_a   1.000
_cell.length_b   1.000
_cell.length_c   1.000
_cell.angle_alpha   90.00
_cell.angle_beta   90.00
_cell.angle_gamma   90.00
#
_symmetry.space_group_name_H-M   'P 1'
#
loop_
_entity.id
_entity.type
_entity.pdbx_description
1 polymer ?
#
loop_
_entity_poly.entity_id
_entity_poly.type
_entity_poly.pdbx_seq_one_letter_code
_entity_poly.pdbx_strand_id
1 'polypeptide(L)' 'MNINTAKGPDLEELPGIGPSLAQEIIEYRQRNGPFSSIEDLLNVSGIGPAKLEQIRDLIAVR' A
#
# COMPACT_ATOMS: atom_id res chain seq x y z
N MET A 1 -0.90 -9.67 3.75
CA MET A 1 -2.17 -8.94 3.54
C MET A 1 -2.36 -8.62 2.05
N ASN A 2 -3.55 -8.81 1.47
CA ASN A 2 -3.75 -8.42 0.05
C ASN A 2 -3.92 -6.89 -0.05
N ILE A 3 -2.99 -6.22 -0.73
CA ILE A 3 -2.99 -4.76 -0.88
C ILE A 3 -4.13 -4.25 -1.77
N ASN A 4 -4.67 -5.07 -2.67
CA ASN A 4 -5.77 -4.69 -3.56
C ASN A 4 -7.14 -4.71 -2.86
N THR A 5 -7.27 -5.42 -1.74
CA THR A 5 -8.54 -5.60 -1.04
C THR A 5 -8.54 -5.12 0.40
N ALA A 6 -7.37 -4.87 1.00
CA ALA A 6 -7.25 -4.36 2.37
C ALA A 6 -8.01 -3.03 2.55
N LYS A 7 -8.64 -2.85 3.72
CA LYS A 7 -9.32 -1.61 4.10
C LYS A 7 -8.36 -0.68 4.86
N GLY A 8 -8.76 0.57 5.06
CA GLY A 8 -7.93 1.57 5.75
C GLY A 8 -7.35 1.07 7.07
N PRO A 9 -8.18 0.54 8.01
CA PRO A 9 -7.69 0.01 9.28
C PRO A 9 -6.69 -1.14 9.13
N ASP A 10 -6.86 -2.03 8.15
CA ASP A 10 -5.92 -3.12 7.89
C ASP A 10 -4.56 -2.56 7.42
N LEU A 11 -4.59 -1.56 6.54
CA LEU A 11 -3.37 -0.92 6.03
C LEU A 11 -2.61 -0.17 7.13
N GLU A 12 -3.32 0.40 8.10
CA GLU A 12 -2.75 1.09 9.27
C GLU A 12 -2.01 0.14 10.23
N GLU A 13 -2.22 -1.18 10.15
CA GLU A 13 -1.43 -2.16 10.90
C GLU A 13 0.00 -2.32 10.35
N LEU A 14 0.27 -1.83 9.12
CA LEU A 14 1.58 -1.91 8.51
C LEU A 14 2.56 -0.91 9.13
N PRO A 15 3.81 -1.32 9.43
CA PRO A 15 4.82 -0.44 10.00
C PRO A 15 5.02 0.84 9.19
N GLY A 16 4.75 1.98 9.82
CA GLY A 16 4.95 3.29 9.22
C GLY A 16 3.91 3.70 8.18
N ILE A 17 2.77 3.01 8.11
CA ILE A 17 1.58 3.41 7.36
C ILE A 17 0.54 3.94 8.36
N GLY A 18 0.28 5.25 8.29
CA GLY A 18 -0.79 5.88 9.07
C GLY A 18 -2.03 6.17 8.22
N PRO A 19 -3.09 6.77 8.80
CA PRO A 19 -4.38 6.99 8.13
C PRO A 19 -4.26 7.69 6.77
N SER A 20 -3.40 8.71 6.65
CA SER A 20 -3.19 9.43 5.38
C SER A 20 -2.59 8.55 4.29
N LEU A 21 -1.61 7.71 4.63
CA LEU A 21 -0.96 6.80 3.69
C LEU A 21 -1.89 5.64 3.30
N ALA A 22 -2.64 5.10 4.27
CA ALA A 22 -3.67 4.10 4.01
C ALA A 22 -4.72 4.62 3.02
N GLN A 23 -5.17 5.86 3.21
CA GLN A 23 -6.09 6.51 2.29
C GLN A 23 -5.47 6.70 0.89
N GLU A 24 -4.23 7.18 0.78
CA GLU A 24 -3.56 7.37 -0.52
C GLU A 24 -3.41 6.04 -1.28
N ILE A 25 -3.11 4.92 -0.60
CA ILE A 25 -3.05 3.59 -1.23
C ILE A 25 -4.42 3.21 -1.83
N ILE A 26 -5.50 3.44 -1.08
CA ILE A 26 -6.87 3.13 -1.52
C ILE A 26 -7.26 4.00 -2.72
N GLU A 27 -7.00 5.30 -2.63
CA GLU A 27 -7.30 6.24 -3.72
C GLU A 27 -6.47 5.96 -4.97
N TYR A 28 -5.20 5.57 -4.80
CA TYR A 28 -4.34 5.19 -5.90
C TYR A 28 -4.93 4.00 -6.67
N ARG A 29 -5.29 2.90 -5.99
CA ARG A 29 -5.84 1.72 -6.66
C ARG A 29 -7.24 1.94 -7.24
N GLN A 30 -8.01 2.89 -6.68
CA GLN A 30 -9.30 3.29 -7.24
C GLN A 30 -9.15 4.11 -8.52
N ARG A 31 -8.15 4.99 -8.60
CA ARG A 31 -7.90 5.86 -9.75
C ARG A 31 -7.15 5.16 -10.89
N ASN A 32 -6.16 4.34 -10.54
CA ASN A 32 -5.23 3.74 -11.49
C ASN A 32 -5.50 2.26 -11.77
N GLY A 33 -6.43 1.64 -11.03
CA GLY A 33 -6.66 0.20 -11.04
C GLY A 33 -5.82 -0.53 -9.99
N PRO A 34 -6.01 -1.85 -9.85
CA PRO A 34 -5.30 -2.65 -8.86
C PRO A 34 -3.78 -2.64 -9.12
N PHE A 35 -3.01 -2.77 -8.03
CA PHE A 35 -1.58 -3.01 -8.11
C PHE A 35 -1.35 -4.38 -8.77
N SER A 36 -0.38 -4.44 -9.69
CA SER A 36 0.05 -5.65 -10.39
C SER A 36 1.31 -6.25 -9.78
N SER A 37 2.11 -5.44 -9.10
CA SER A 37 3.31 -5.84 -8.37
C SER A 37 3.43 -5.09 -7.04
N ILE A 38 4.26 -5.60 -6.12
CA ILE A 38 4.52 -4.89 -4.86
C ILE A 38 5.25 -3.57 -5.15
N GLU A 39 6.10 -3.57 -6.17
CA GLU A 39 6.86 -2.41 -6.65
C GLU A 39 5.96 -1.25 -7.12
N ASP A 40 4.74 -1.53 -7.57
CA ASP A 40 3.79 -0.50 -7.99
C ASP A 40 3.41 0.46 -6.85
N LEU A 41 3.58 0.04 -5.59
CA LEU A 41 3.38 0.92 -4.43
C LEU A 41 4.34 2.11 -4.40
N LEU A 42 5.46 2.07 -5.11
CA LEU A 42 6.36 3.23 -5.25
C LEU A 42 5.73 4.40 -6.02
N ASN A 43 4.63 4.15 -6.73
CA ASN A 43 3.87 5.20 -7.40
C ASN A 43 2.89 5.93 -6.46
N VAL A 44 2.72 5.44 -5.23
CA VAL A 44 1.87 6.05 -4.21
C VAL A 44 2.66 7.15 -3.51
N SER A 45 2.13 8.37 -3.49
CA SER A 45 2.77 9.50 -2.82
C SER A 45 3.03 9.18 -1.35
N GLY A 46 4.28 9.39 -0.90
CA GLY A 46 4.70 9.09 0.47
C GLY A 46 5.20 7.65 0.71
N ILE A 47 5.11 6.76 -0.28
CA ILE A 47 5.75 5.44 -0.23
C ILE A 47 7.06 5.48 -1.02
N GLY A 48 8.17 5.60 -0.29
CA GLY A 48 9.51 5.46 -0.85
C GLY A 48 10.09 4.05 -0.70
N PRO A 49 11.28 3.78 -1.28
CA PRO A 49 11.93 2.47 -1.22
C PRO A 49 12.11 1.93 0.21
N ALA A 50 12.53 2.78 1.15
CA ALA A 50 12.70 2.38 2.54
C ALA A 50 11.39 1.93 3.21
N LYS A 51 10.27 2.57 2.85
CA LYS A 51 8.95 2.19 3.36
C LYS A 51 8.48 0.89 2.73
N LEU A 52 8.67 0.75 1.41
CA LEU A 52 8.30 -0.46 0.70
C LEU A 52 9.03 -1.68 1.26
N GLU A 53 10.34 -1.59 1.49
CA GLU A 53 11.14 -2.68 2.07
C GLU A 53 10.66 -3.07 3.47
N GLN A 54 10.18 -2.13 4.29
CA GLN A 54 9.63 -2.42 5.62
C GLN A 54 8.33 -3.23 5.59
N ILE A 55 7.53 -3.09 4.53
CA ILE A 55 6.19 -3.68 4.45
C ILE A 55 6.08 -4.82 3.42
N ARG A 56 7.07 -4.96 2.51
CA ARG A 56 7.12 -5.91 1.38
C ARG A 56 6.71 -7.32 1.79
N ASP A 57 7.26 -7.83 2.88
CA ASP A 57 7.02 -9.21 3.33
C ASP A 57 5.68 -9.39 4.07
N LEU A 58 5.01 -8.29 4.44
CA LEU A 58 3.73 -8.29 5.14
C LEU A 58 2.54 -8.23 4.17
N ILE A 59 2.80 -7.88 2.92
CA ILE A 59 1.79 -7.66 1.90
C ILE A 59 1.92 -8.64 0.74
N ALA A 60 0.88 -8.74 -0.07
CA ALA A 60 0.85 -9.53 -1.28
C ALA A 60 -0.05 -8.82 -2.29
N VAL A 61 0.27 -9.01 -3.57
CA VAL A 61 -0.60 -8.64 -4.69
C VAL A 61 -1.30 -9.90 -5.19
N ARG A 62 -2.64 -9.89 -5.15
CA ARG A 62 -3.50 -10.97 -5.65
C ARG A 62 -4.79 -10.40 -6.20
#